data_AF-A0A8J8F6H9-F1
#
_entry.id   AF-A0A8J8F6H9-F1
#
_cell.length_a   1.000
_cell.length_b   1.000
_cell.length_c   1.000
_cell.angle_alpha   90.00
_cell.angle_beta   90.00
_cell.angle_gamma   90.00
#
_symmetry.space_group_name_H-M   'P 1'
#
loop_
_entity.id
_entity.type
_entity.pdbx_description
1 polymer ?
#
loop_
_entity_poly.entity_id
_entity_poly.type
_entity_poly.pdbx_seq_one_letter_code
_entity_poly.pdbx_strand_id
1 'polypeptide(L)'
;MSPDSDPDDLELSDLEEDALHDLQLGIEYVHRAYGDLLRFHHELGHAMDRLGDAEDQLREAGHEEWADGLRDEHLPAGAVSDRWTYELVEEFSTDFLEDVDAFEDEVRDGLADGLRHVAERRQQRRIRERARRE
;
A
#
# COMPACT_ATOMS: atom_id res chain seq x y z
N MET A 1 19.05 18.56 5.58
CA MET A 1 18.15 19.25 4.64
C MET A 1 17.13 20.02 5.47
N SER A 2 16.94 21.30 5.19
CA SER A 2 16.06 22.15 6.00
C SER A 2 14.60 21.91 5.58
N PRO A 3 13.68 21.57 6.49
CA PRO A 3 12.27 21.31 6.20
C PRO A 3 11.46 22.56 5.81
N ASP A 4 12.14 23.62 5.37
CA ASP A 4 11.63 25.00 5.27
C ASP A 4 11.85 25.62 3.87
N SER A 5 12.10 24.84 2.82
CA SER A 5 12.05 25.39 1.45
C SER A 5 10.65 25.93 1.19
N ASP A 6 10.54 27.22 0.86
CA ASP A 6 9.28 27.85 0.48
C ASP A 6 8.87 27.28 -0.88
N PRO A 7 7.67 26.69 -1.04
CA PRO A 7 7.22 26.19 -2.34
C PRO A 7 7.20 27.27 -3.43
N ASP A 8 7.16 28.56 -3.07
CA ASP A 8 7.21 29.65 -4.04
C ASP A 8 8.63 29.94 -4.56
N ASP A 9 9.69 29.42 -3.92
CA ASP A 9 11.08 29.50 -4.39
C ASP A 9 11.40 28.47 -5.48
N LEU A 10 10.53 27.47 -5.68
CA LEU A 10 10.69 26.44 -6.70
C LEU A 10 10.26 26.95 -8.08
N GLU A 11 11.20 26.97 -9.04
CA GLU A 11 10.92 27.28 -10.45
C GLU A 11 10.37 26.06 -11.19
N LEU A 12 9.13 25.67 -10.88
CA LEU A 12 8.40 24.60 -11.57
C LEU A 12 7.53 25.15 -12.69
N SER A 13 7.52 24.48 -13.84
CA SER A 13 6.44 24.64 -14.82
C SER A 13 5.13 24.02 -14.30
N ASP A 14 4.00 24.48 -14.84
CA ASP A 14 2.67 23.91 -14.49
C ASP A 14 2.64 22.39 -14.71
N LEU A 15 3.27 21.90 -15.78
CA LEU A 15 3.35 20.47 -16.09
C LEU A 15 4.22 19.68 -15.09
N GLU A 16 5.29 20.28 -14.55
CA GLU A 16 6.10 19.63 -13.51
C GLU A 16 5.37 19.60 -12.18
N GLU A 17 4.64 20.67 -11.83
CA GLU A 17 3.78 20.70 -10.63
C GLU A 17 2.66 19.64 -10.73
N ASP A 18 1.99 19.54 -11.88
CA ASP A 18 0.97 18.53 -12.14
C ASP A 18 1.56 17.10 -12.08
N ALA A 19 2.72 16.88 -12.69
CA ALA A 19 3.38 15.56 -12.67
C ALA A 19 3.78 15.12 -11.26
N LEU A 20 4.30 16.04 -10.44
CA LEU A 20 4.62 15.76 -9.03
C LEU A 20 3.34 15.42 -8.25
N HIS A 21 2.26 16.17 -8.45
CA HIS A 21 0.98 15.89 -7.80
C HIS A 21 0.43 14.51 -8.19
N ASP A 22 0.42 14.18 -9.48
CA ASP A 22 -0.05 12.87 -9.97
C ASP A 22 0.81 11.71 -9.45
N LEU A 23 2.13 11.90 -9.34
CA LEU A 23 3.03 10.89 -8.79
C LEU A 23 2.74 10.62 -7.31
N GLN A 24 2.55 11.68 -6.52
CA GLN A 24 2.14 11.57 -5.12
C GLN A 24 0.80 10.86 -4.98
N LEU A 25 -0.21 11.24 -5.77
CA LEU A 25 -1.52 10.57 -5.76
C LEU A 25 -1.42 9.09 -6.17
N GLY A 26 -0.62 8.80 -7.20
CA GLY A 26 -0.37 7.44 -7.67
C GLY A 26 0.18 6.56 -6.56
N ILE A 27 1.22 7.03 -5.86
CA ILE A 27 1.80 6.31 -4.72
C ILE A 27 0.81 6.12 -3.59
N GLU A 28 0.00 7.13 -3.25
CA GLU A 28 -1.06 6.92 -2.26
C GLU A 28 -2.00 5.77 -2.62
N TYR A 29 -2.34 5.61 -3.91
CA TYR A 29 -3.14 4.48 -4.36
C TYR A 29 -2.38 3.15 -4.30
N VAL A 30 -1.06 3.14 -4.53
CA VAL A 30 -0.23 1.94 -4.33
C VAL A 30 -0.21 1.55 -2.84
N HIS A 31 -0.02 2.49 -1.92
CA HIS A 31 -0.09 2.23 -0.47
C HIS A 31 -1.47 1.72 -0.04
N ARG A 32 -2.56 2.27 -0.61
CA ARG A 32 -3.92 1.76 -0.38
C ARG A 32 -4.08 0.33 -0.89
N ALA A 33 -3.57 0.02 -2.09
CA ALA A 33 -3.59 -1.34 -2.63
C ALA A 33 -2.79 -2.33 -1.76
N TYR A 34 -1.64 -1.91 -1.23
CA TYR A 34 -0.88 -2.69 -0.26
C TYR A 34 -1.67 -2.95 1.03
N GLY A 35 -2.35 -1.92 1.56
CA GLY A 35 -3.26 -2.07 2.69
C GLY A 35 -4.39 -3.07 2.42
N ASP A 36 -4.95 -3.07 1.21
CA ASP A 36 -5.95 -4.06 0.79
C ASP A 36 -5.37 -5.47 0.68
N LEU A 37 -4.12 -5.62 0.24
CA LEU A 37 -3.42 -6.90 0.21
C LEU A 37 -3.18 -7.46 1.62
N LEU A 38 -2.76 -6.61 2.57
CA LEU A 38 -2.64 -6.98 3.97
C LEU A 38 -3.98 -7.39 4.58
N ARG A 39 -5.05 -6.64 4.26
CA ARG A 39 -6.41 -7.00 4.67
C ARG A 39 -6.80 -8.37 4.12
N PHE A 40 -6.57 -8.62 2.84
CA PHE A 40 -6.82 -9.93 2.22
C PHE A 40 -6.03 -11.06 2.91
N HIS A 41 -4.74 -10.83 3.21
CA HIS A 41 -3.91 -11.80 3.94
C HIS A 41 -4.50 -12.16 5.31
N HIS A 42 -4.90 -11.16 6.11
CA HIS A 42 -5.48 -11.41 7.43
C HIS A 42 -6.84 -12.11 7.37
N GLU A 43 -7.73 -11.69 6.47
CA GLU A 43 -9.05 -12.33 6.30
C GLU A 43 -8.90 -13.79 5.86
N LEU A 44 -7.92 -14.09 4.99
CA LEU A 44 -7.63 -15.46 4.61
C LEU A 44 -7.05 -16.26 5.79
N GLY A 45 -6.14 -15.68 6.57
CA GLY A 45 -5.63 -16.32 7.79
C GLY A 45 -6.75 -16.72 8.75
N HIS A 46 -7.70 -15.81 9.01
CA HIS A 46 -8.88 -16.12 9.81
C HIS A 46 -9.76 -17.21 9.21
N ALA A 47 -9.92 -17.25 7.88
CA ALA A 47 -10.64 -18.33 7.23
C ALA A 47 -9.92 -19.68 7.40
N MET A 48 -8.59 -19.71 7.29
CA MET A 48 -7.76 -20.91 7.48
C MET A 48 -7.84 -21.43 8.92
N ASP A 49 -7.84 -20.54 9.92
CA ASP A 49 -8.07 -20.92 11.33
C ASP A 49 -9.41 -21.65 11.48
N ARG A 50 -10.48 -21.14 10.86
CA ARG A 50 -11.81 -21.77 10.91
C ARG A 50 -11.87 -23.11 10.17
N LEU A 51 -11.06 -23.28 9.13
CA LEU A 51 -10.92 -24.56 8.45
C LEU A 51 -10.16 -25.57 9.33
N GLY A 52 -9.16 -25.12 10.09
CA GLY A 52 -8.48 -25.94 11.10
C GLY A 52 -9.45 -26.38 12.21
N ASP A 53 -10.25 -25.46 12.75
CA ASP A 53 -11.30 -25.82 13.72
C ASP A 53 -12.29 -26.84 13.15
N ALA A 54 -12.62 -26.71 11.86
CA ALA A 54 -13.52 -27.64 11.20
C ALA A 54 -12.88 -29.03 10.99
N GLU A 55 -11.57 -29.09 10.69
CA GLU A 55 -10.83 -30.35 10.64
C GLU A 55 -10.97 -31.11 11.96
N ASP A 56 -10.67 -30.45 13.08
CA ASP A 56 -10.74 -31.04 14.42
C ASP A 56 -12.16 -31.54 14.73
N GLN A 57 -13.17 -30.71 14.48
CA GLN A 57 -14.57 -31.05 14.72
C GLN A 57 -15.06 -32.22 13.85
N LEU A 58 -14.64 -32.28 12.58
CA LEU A 58 -14.95 -33.40 11.70
C LEU A 58 -14.33 -34.69 12.20
N ARG A 59 -13.07 -34.63 12.69
CA ARG A 59 -12.38 -35.78 13.25
C ARG A 59 -13.08 -36.27 14.53
N GLU A 60 -13.43 -35.38 15.45
CA GLU A 60 -14.18 -35.72 16.66
C GLU A 60 -15.56 -36.33 16.37
N ALA A 61 -16.22 -35.89 15.29
CA ALA A 61 -17.49 -36.43 14.83
C ALA A 61 -17.37 -37.78 14.09
N GLY A 62 -16.14 -38.28 13.85
CA GLY A 62 -15.87 -39.54 13.16
C GLY A 62 -15.84 -39.45 11.64
N HIS A 63 -15.71 -38.25 11.07
CA HIS A 63 -15.63 -37.99 9.64
C HIS A 63 -14.18 -37.85 9.17
N GLU A 64 -13.38 -38.90 9.35
CA GLU A 64 -11.93 -38.93 9.07
C GLU A 64 -11.58 -38.54 7.62
N GLU A 65 -12.35 -39.00 6.62
CA GLU A 65 -12.07 -38.72 5.20
C GLU A 65 -12.08 -37.21 4.88
N TRP A 66 -13.04 -36.47 5.44
CA TRP A 66 -13.13 -35.02 5.22
C TRP A 66 -12.11 -34.24 6.06
N ALA A 67 -11.83 -34.71 7.27
CA ALA A 67 -10.76 -34.13 8.09
C ALA A 67 -9.40 -34.29 7.41
N ASP A 68 -9.08 -35.49 6.91
CA ASP A 68 -7.83 -35.74 6.18
C ASP A 68 -7.75 -34.93 4.88
N GLY A 69 -8.88 -34.71 4.17
CA GLY A 69 -8.92 -33.81 3.01
C GLY A 69 -8.59 -32.35 3.36
N LEU A 70 -9.08 -31.84 4.50
CA LEU A 70 -8.67 -30.52 4.99
C LEU A 70 -7.17 -30.49 5.33
N ARG A 71 -6.68 -31.50 6.06
CA ARG A 71 -5.29 -31.60 6.51
C ARG A 71 -4.28 -31.70 5.37
N ASP A 72 -4.55 -32.55 4.39
CA ASP A 72 -3.57 -32.95 3.38
C ASP A 72 -3.64 -32.12 2.11
N GLU A 73 -4.82 -31.57 1.80
CA GLU A 73 -5.05 -30.88 0.54
C GLU A 73 -5.33 -29.39 0.74
N HIS A 74 -6.29 -29.03 1.59
CA HIS A 74 -6.80 -27.64 1.62
C HIS A 74 -6.01 -26.69 2.52
N LEU A 75 -5.67 -27.09 3.74
CA LEU A 75 -4.89 -26.28 4.68
C LEU A 75 -3.44 -26.01 4.23
N PRO A 76 -2.71 -26.95 3.61
CA PRO A 76 -1.35 -26.69 3.15
C PRO A 76 -1.29 -25.97 1.79
N ALA A 77 -2.38 -25.95 1.01
CA ALA A 77 -2.40 -25.37 -0.33
C ALA A 77 -2.17 -23.86 -0.33
N GLY A 78 -1.41 -23.36 -1.32
CA GLY A 78 -1.30 -21.94 -1.55
C GLY A 78 -2.55 -21.34 -2.19
N ALA A 79 -2.85 -20.08 -1.84
CA ALA A 79 -4.05 -19.38 -2.29
C ALA A 79 -3.98 -18.95 -3.77
N VAL A 80 -2.79 -18.59 -4.26
CA VAL A 80 -2.60 -18.08 -5.63
C VAL A 80 -1.35 -18.69 -6.24
N SER A 81 -1.54 -19.50 -7.29
CA SER A 81 -0.43 -20.22 -7.94
C SER A 81 0.44 -20.99 -6.95
N ASP A 82 -0.20 -21.63 -5.96
CA ASP A 82 0.44 -22.37 -4.86
C ASP A 82 1.32 -21.53 -3.91
N ARG A 83 1.24 -20.20 -3.98
CA ARG A 83 1.84 -19.30 -2.98
C ARG A 83 0.89 -19.01 -1.83
N TRP A 84 1.45 -18.93 -0.64
CA TRP A 84 0.79 -18.41 0.54
C TRP A 84 0.71 -16.89 0.47
N THR A 85 -0.34 -16.30 1.04
CA THR A 85 -0.60 -14.86 0.87
C THR A 85 0.45 -13.97 1.53
N TYR A 86 1.22 -14.47 2.50
CA TYR A 86 2.35 -13.71 3.06
C TYR A 86 3.45 -13.52 2.02
N GLU A 87 3.69 -14.50 1.14
CA GLU A 87 4.68 -14.38 0.06
C GLU A 87 4.26 -13.29 -0.93
N LEU A 88 2.97 -13.18 -1.23
CA LEU A 88 2.44 -12.09 -2.06
C LEU A 88 2.61 -10.72 -1.40
N VAL A 89 2.39 -10.64 -0.08
CA VAL A 89 2.59 -9.41 0.71
C VAL A 89 4.06 -8.99 0.66
N GLU A 90 4.98 -9.92 0.93
CA GLU A 90 6.42 -9.66 0.95
C GLU A 90 6.96 -9.26 -0.43
N GLU A 91 6.57 -9.97 -1.48
CA GLU A 91 6.96 -9.65 -2.87
C GLU A 91 6.42 -8.28 -3.27
N PHE A 92 5.14 -7.98 -2.98
CA PHE A 92 4.57 -6.68 -3.29
C PHE A 92 5.28 -5.54 -2.54
N SER A 93 5.56 -5.71 -1.24
CA SER A 93 6.20 -4.67 -0.44
C SER A 93 7.64 -4.42 -0.84
N THR A 94 8.41 -5.49 -1.04
CA THR A 94 9.86 -5.40 -1.25
C THR A 94 10.23 -5.08 -2.69
N ASP A 95 9.45 -5.55 -3.66
CA ASP A 95 9.79 -5.34 -5.07
C ASP A 95 9.03 -4.14 -5.64
N PHE A 96 7.69 -4.15 -5.59
CA PHE A 96 6.91 -3.13 -6.30
C PHE A 96 6.76 -1.82 -5.51
N LEU A 97 6.42 -1.91 -4.23
CA LEU A 97 6.16 -0.73 -3.40
C LEU A 97 7.44 0.06 -3.12
N GLU A 98 8.51 -0.60 -2.68
CA GLU A 98 9.81 0.05 -2.45
C GLU A 98 10.36 0.70 -3.73
N ASP A 99 10.26 0.04 -4.88
CA ASP A 99 10.76 0.60 -6.15
C ASP A 99 10.01 1.87 -6.57
N VAL A 100 8.67 1.88 -6.46
CA VAL A 100 7.88 3.06 -6.85
C VAL A 100 8.03 4.21 -5.86
N ASP A 101 8.13 3.93 -4.56
CA ASP A 101 8.41 4.94 -3.54
C ASP A 101 9.79 5.57 -3.78
N ALA A 102 10.82 4.76 -4.05
CA ALA A 102 12.16 5.25 -4.36
C ALA A 102 12.20 6.11 -5.63
N PHE A 103 11.42 5.75 -6.64
CA PHE A 103 11.31 6.54 -7.87
C PHE A 103 10.65 7.91 -7.64
N GLU A 104 9.60 8.01 -6.82
CA GLU A 104 9.05 9.33 -6.46
C GLU A 104 10.02 10.16 -5.65
N ASP A 105 10.72 9.54 -4.70
CA ASP A 105 11.73 10.22 -3.92
C ASP A 105 12.79 10.86 -4.84
N GLU A 106 13.28 10.12 -5.84
CA GLU A 106 14.23 10.64 -6.84
C GLU A 106 13.66 11.81 -7.65
N VAL A 107 12.44 11.66 -8.19
CA VAL A 107 11.80 12.71 -9.01
C VAL A 107 11.53 13.96 -8.18
N ARG A 108 11.03 13.79 -6.96
CA ARG A 108 10.73 14.87 -6.03
C ARG A 108 12.00 15.58 -5.54
N ASP A 109 13.06 14.85 -5.26
CA ASP A 109 14.35 15.43 -4.91
C ASP A 109 14.95 16.22 -6.09
N GLY A 110 14.77 15.72 -7.32
CA GLY A 110 15.28 16.37 -8.54
C GLY A 110 14.52 17.62 -8.97
N LEU A 111 13.19 17.66 -8.79
CA LEU A 111 12.35 18.77 -9.25
C LEU A 111 11.96 19.75 -8.14
N ALA A 112 11.78 19.27 -6.91
CA ALA A 112 11.18 20.04 -5.83
C ALA A 112 12.05 20.14 -4.58
N ASP A 113 13.36 19.86 -4.67
CA ASP A 113 14.30 19.84 -3.54
C ASP A 113 13.80 18.98 -2.35
N GLY A 114 13.06 17.92 -2.67
CA GLY A 114 12.47 17.01 -1.68
C GLY A 114 11.15 17.52 -1.08
N LEU A 115 10.60 18.62 -1.55
CA LEU A 115 9.37 19.20 -1.02
C LEU A 115 8.13 18.40 -1.48
N ARG A 116 7.42 17.80 -0.52
CA ARG A 116 6.12 17.13 -0.77
C ARG A 116 4.96 18.11 -0.81
N HIS A 117 3.95 17.82 -1.63
CA HIS A 117 2.68 18.57 -1.71
C HIS A 117 2.87 20.03 -2.13
N VAL A 118 3.68 20.28 -3.16
CA VAL A 118 3.98 21.64 -3.62
C VAL A 118 2.69 22.38 -3.98
N ALA A 119 1.82 21.74 -4.76
CA ALA A 119 0.54 22.31 -5.20
C ALA A 119 -0.39 22.67 -4.04
N GLU A 120 -0.56 21.76 -3.08
CA GLU A 120 -1.41 21.96 -1.92
C GLU A 120 -0.83 23.03 -0.99
N ARG A 121 0.49 23.10 -0.83
CA ARG A 121 1.15 24.15 -0.04
C ARG A 121 0.94 25.53 -0.68
N ARG A 122 1.13 25.66 -1.99
CA ARG A 122 0.84 26.89 -2.76
C ARG A 122 -0.65 27.27 -2.63
N GLN A 123 -1.56 26.30 -2.74
CA GLN A 123 -2.99 26.53 -2.55
C GLN A 123 -3.32 27.01 -1.13
N GLN A 124 -2.77 26.35 -0.10
CA GLN A 124 -2.96 26.70 1.30
C GLN A 124 -2.49 28.15 1.56
N ARG A 125 -1.36 28.56 0.99
CA ARG A 125 -0.86 29.93 1.09
C ARG A 125 -1.82 30.94 0.47
N ARG A 126 -2.30 30.71 -0.76
CA ARG A 126 -3.29 31.57 -1.44
C ARG A 126 -4.57 31.74 -0.61
N ILE A 127 -5.07 30.66 -0.02
CA ILE A 127 -6.25 30.67 0.87
C ILE A 127 -5.96 31.54 2.12
N ARG A 128 -4.81 31.36 2.76
CA ARG A 128 -4.40 32.14 3.95
C ARG A 128 -4.22 33.63 3.66
N GLU A 129 -3.65 33.98 2.51
CA GLU A 129 -3.47 35.37 2.11
C GLU A 129 -4.79 36.08 1.86
N ARG A 130 -5.76 35.41 1.23
CA ARG A 130 -7.10 35.94 1.03
C ARG A 130 -7.74 36.31 2.38
N ALA A 131 -7.62 35.46 3.39
CA ALA A 131 -8.18 35.68 4.72
C ALA A 131 -7.53 36.84 5.50
N ARG A 132 -6.32 37.27 5.13
CA ARG A 132 -5.63 38.41 5.76
C ARG A 132 -5.97 39.76 5.10
N ARG A 133 -6.67 39.74 3.96
CA ARG A 133 -7.05 40.93 3.20
C ARG A 133 -8.49 41.39 3.50
N GLU A 134 -9.13 40.79 4.51
CA GLU A 134 -10.41 41.18 5.13
C GLU A 134 -10.16 41.75 6.54
#